data_AF-A0A543CFV2-F1
#
_entry.id   AF-A0A543CFV2-F1
#
_cell.length_a   1.000
_cell.length_b   1.000
_cell.length_c   1.000
_cell.angle_alpha   90.00
_cell.angle_beta   90.00
_cell.angle_gamma   90.00
#
_symmetry.space_group_name_H-M   'P 1'
#
loop_
_entity.id
_entity.type
_entity.pdbx_description
1 polymer ?
#
loop_
_entity_poly.entity_id
_entity_poly.type
_entity_poly.pdbx_seq_one_letter_code
_entity_poly.pdbx_strand_id
1 'polypeptide(L)' 'MLTKDAAPDQVEHQLAEDAARLYDQGWSIRQVADKFDYNYGAMRRILRKHTTLSTRGGRP' A
#
# COMPACT_ATOMS: atom_id res chain seq x y z
N MET A 1 -12.52 16.88 -22.58
CA MET A 1 -12.42 16.44 -21.16
C MET A 1 -11.96 14.98 -21.12
N LEU A 2 -10.67 14.73 -20.91
CA LEU A 2 -10.13 13.41 -20.55
C LEU A 2 -8.75 13.64 -19.92
N THR A 3 -8.69 13.78 -18.60
CA THR A 3 -7.44 13.80 -17.84
C THR A 3 -6.94 12.36 -17.74
N LYS A 4 -6.34 11.87 -18.82
CA LYS A 4 -5.48 10.69 -18.80
C LYS A 4 -4.07 11.17 -18.48
N ASP A 5 -3.28 10.32 -17.84
CA ASP A 5 -1.84 10.52 -17.60
C ASP A 5 -1.48 11.30 -16.32
N ALA A 6 -2.14 11.02 -15.20
CA ALA A 6 -1.38 10.97 -13.95
C ALA A 6 -0.47 9.74 -14.08
N ALA A 7 0.85 9.95 -14.19
CA ALA A 7 1.81 8.86 -14.34
C ALA A 7 1.49 7.75 -13.33
N PRO A 8 1.41 6.46 -13.75
CA PRO A 8 1.03 5.37 -12.86
C PRO A 8 1.88 5.36 -11.58
N ASP A 9 3.14 5.80 -11.65
CA ASP A 9 4.05 5.98 -10.53
C ASP A 9 3.56 6.97 -9.45
N GLN A 10 2.91 8.09 -9.83
CA GLN A 10 2.46 9.10 -8.87
C GLN A 10 1.20 8.67 -8.12
N VAL A 11 0.28 8.00 -8.82
CA VAL A 11 -0.92 7.44 -8.20
C VAL A 11 -0.54 6.30 -7.26
N GLU A 12 0.41 5.45 -7.68
CA GLU A 12 0.98 4.41 -6.82
C GLU A 12 1.67 5.01 -5.58
N HIS A 13 2.40 6.12 -5.72
CA HIS A 13 3.09 6.75 -4.60
C HIS A 13 2.12 7.25 -3.52
N GLN A 14 1.07 7.98 -3.91
CA GLN A 14 0.09 8.51 -2.95
C GLN A 14 -0.69 7.37 -2.28
N LEU A 15 -1.06 6.34 -3.05
CA LEU A 15 -1.71 5.14 -2.54
C LEU A 15 -0.80 4.38 -1.57
N ALA A 16 0.50 4.29 -1.87
CA ALA A 16 1.48 3.66 -0.98
C ALA A 16 1.61 4.39 0.35
N GLU A 17 1.60 5.72 0.35
CA GLU A 17 1.65 6.54 1.56
C GLU A 17 0.38 6.35 2.41
N ASP A 18 -0.81 6.38 1.80
CA ASP A 18 -2.06 6.15 2.52
C ASP A 18 -2.16 4.71 3.04
N ALA A 19 -1.72 3.73 2.25
CA ALA A 19 -1.61 2.33 2.66
C ALA A 19 -0.64 2.16 3.84
N ALA A 20 0.51 2.84 3.82
CA ALA A 20 1.48 2.81 4.91
C ALA A 20 0.90 3.42 6.19
N ARG A 21 0.16 4.54 6.11
CA ARG A 21 -0.51 5.14 7.26
C ARG A 21 -1.56 4.21 7.88
N LEU A 22 -2.35 3.52 7.04
CA LEU A 22 -3.33 2.55 7.51
C LEU A 22 -2.64 1.36 8.18
N TYR A 23 -1.56 0.86 7.60
CA TYR A 23 -0.75 -0.21 8.20
C TYR A 23 -0.22 0.21 9.58
N ASP A 24 0.27 1.44 9.73
CA ASP A 24 0.78 1.98 10.98
C ASP A 24 -0.32 2.18 12.04
N GLN A 25 -1.57 2.41 11.60
CA GLN A 25 -2.76 2.39 12.46
C GLN A 25 -3.18 0.98 12.92
N GLY A 26 -2.43 -0.06 12.53
CA GLY A 26 -2.70 -1.46 12.90
C GLY A 26 -3.56 -2.21 11.90
N TRP A 27 -3.82 -1.67 10.71
CA TRP A 27 -4.53 -2.40 9.67
C TRP A 27 -3.65 -3.50 9.08
N SER A 28 -4.24 -4.66 8.82
CA SER A 28 -3.53 -5.73 8.10
C SER A 28 -3.36 -5.39 6.62
N ILE A 29 -2.28 -5.89 6.01
CA ILE A 29 -2.01 -5.72 4.56
C ILE A 29 -3.22 -6.18 3.72
N ARG A 30 -3.97 -7.20 4.16
CA ARG A 30 -5.20 -7.64 3.49
C ARG A 30 -6.30 -6.59 3.52
N GLN A 31 -6.61 -6.01 4.68
CA GLN A 31 -7.65 -4.97 4.79
C GLN A 31 -7.25 -3.70 4.03
N VAL A 32 -5.97 -3.36 4.03
CA VAL A 32 -5.45 -2.25 3.23
C VAL A 32 -5.63 -2.56 1.74
N ALA A 33 -5.26 -3.76 1.29
CA ALA A 33 -5.42 -4.19 -0.09
C ALA A 33 -6.90 -4.15 -0.54
N ASP A 34 -7.82 -4.69 0.27
CA ASP A 34 -9.26 -4.65 -0.01
C ASP A 34 -9.80 -3.21 -0.08
N LYS A 35 -9.31 -2.31 0.79
CA LYS A 35 -9.74 -0.90 0.80
C LYS A 35 -9.39 -0.15 -0.48
N PHE A 36 -8.29 -0.55 -1.13
CA PHE A 36 -7.81 0.07 -2.35
C PHE A 36 -8.17 -0.74 -3.61
N ASP A 37 -8.91 -1.84 -3.48
CA ASP A 37 -9.20 -2.78 -4.58
C ASP A 37 -7.91 -3.34 -5.23
N TYR A 38 -6.87 -3.53 -4.42
CA TYR A 38 -5.59 -4.09 -4.85
C TYR A 38 -5.46 -5.55 -4.43
N ASN A 39 -4.75 -6.31 -5.26
CA ASN A 39 -4.33 -7.65 -4.86
C ASN A 39 -3.28 -7.58 -3.74
N TYR A 40 -3.36 -8.52 -2.80
CA TYR A 40 -2.39 -8.66 -1.70
C TYR A 40 -0.93 -8.67 -2.19
N GLY A 41 -0.64 -9.37 -3.30
CA GLY A 41 0.70 -9.43 -3.88
C GLY A 41 1.19 -8.07 -4.40
N ALA A 42 0.31 -7.29 -5.02
CA ALA A 42 0.61 -5.94 -5.51
C ALA A 42 0.81 -4.98 -4.33
N MET A 43 -0.13 -4.96 -3.38
CA MET A 43 -0.05 -4.13 -2.18
C MET A 43 1.20 -4.44 -1.35
N ARG A 44 1.55 -5.72 -1.16
CA ARG A 44 2.78 -6.13 -0.48
C ARG A 44 4.03 -5.61 -1.20
N ARG A 45 4.05 -5.61 -2.53
CA ARG A 45 5.19 -5.11 -3.32
C ARG A 45 5.34 -3.60 -3.20
N ILE A 46 4.22 -2.87 -3.21
CA ILE A 46 4.15 -1.41 -3.04
C ILE A 46 4.62 -1.04 -1.62
N LEU A 47 4.05 -1.68 -0.59
CA LEU A 47 4.46 -1.46 0.79
C LEU A 47 5.96 -1.77 1.00
N ARG A 48 6.54 -2.80 0.37
CA ARG A 48 8.00 -3.07 0.48
C ARG A 48 8.88 -1.96 -0.09
N LYS A 49 8.39 -1.22 -1.10
CA LYS A 49 9.15 -0.12 -1.71
C LYS A 49 9.04 1.17 -0.90
N HIS A 50 7.88 1.43 -0.30
CA HIS A 50 7.57 2.73 0.33
C HIS A 50 7.60 2.72 1.86
N THR A 51 7.53 1.55 2.49
CA THR A 51 7.63 1.42 3.94
C THR A 51 8.57 0.29 4.34
N THR A 52 9.18 0.42 5.51
CA THR A 52 9.82 -0.72 6.16
C THR A 52 8.70 -1.63 6.63
N LEU A 53 8.34 -2.61 5.81
CA LEU A 53 7.49 -3.72 6.24
C LEU A 53 8.17 -4.38 7.42
N SER A 54 7.78 -3.95 8.62
CA SER A 54 8.20 -4.58 9.86
C SER A 54 7.61 -5.98 9.77
N THR A 55 8.47 -6.97 9.58
CA THR A 55 8.13 -8.40 9.58
C THR A 55 7.74 -8.80 11.01
N ARG A 56 6.78 -8.12 11.63
CA ARG A 56 6.12 -8.54 12.86
C ARG A 56 5.07 -9.60 12.53
N GLY A 57 5.49 -10.60 11.76
CA GLY A 57 5.02 -11.97 11.87
C GLY A 57 5.86 -12.77 12.87
N GLY A 58 6.90 -12.15 13.47
CA GLY A 58 7.63 -12.70 14.62
C GLY A 58 7.38 -11.86 15.86
N ARG A 59 6.60 -12.41 16.79
CA ARG A 59 6.78 -12.22 18.24
C ARG A 59 7.63 -13.43 18.70
N PRO A 60 8.59 -13.32 19.64
CA PRO A 60 8.92 -12.23 20.57
C PRO A 60 10.17 -11.42 20.22
#